data_AF-A0A6J8CN63-F1
#
_entry.id   AF-A0A6J8CN63-F1
#
_cell.length_a   1.000
_cell.length_b   1.000
_cell.length_c   1.000
_cell.angle_alpha   90.00
_cell.angle_beta   90.00
_cell.angle_gamma   90.00
#
_symmetry.space_group_name_H-M   'P 1'
#
loop_
_entity.id
_entity.type
_entity.pdbx_description
1 polymer ?
#
loop_
_entity_poly.entity_id
_entity_poly.type
_entity_poly.pdbx_seq_one_letter_code
_entity_poly.pdbx_strand_id
1 'polypeptide(L)'
;MWTTQCVLDECEAFGSVLYGPLKVLKQFKLQPCNHKSTLSASKCITRLIGKKNKEKLFLATQDKMLNDWFRMKAGTPMLYIAFNTITLEPPSDKSKMKAERQTDARIAPSEHEHTVIKQLKKEAFGEQEVKKKKHKKLKGANPLSMKPKRKRKEGELSKSQKKKLKRKQREHLSIENG
;
A
#
# COMPACT_ATOMS: atom_id res chain seq x y z
N MET A 1 30.05 2.83 -4.97
CA MET A 1 28.74 2.60 -5.60
C MET A 1 28.88 1.57 -6.72
N TRP A 2 27.79 0.89 -7.06
CA TRP A 2 27.70 -0.05 -8.16
C TRP A 2 26.72 0.46 -9.23
N THR A 3 26.93 0.04 -10.47
CA THR A 3 25.98 0.20 -11.58
C THR A 3 25.87 -1.10 -12.37
N THR A 4 24.93 -1.22 -13.31
CA THR A 4 24.82 -2.38 -14.20
C THR A 4 25.10 -1.99 -15.64
N GLN A 5 25.43 -2.98 -16.48
CA GLN A 5 25.68 -2.73 -17.89
C GLN A 5 24.45 -2.12 -18.58
N CYS A 6 23.25 -2.61 -18.28
CA CYS A 6 22.02 -2.05 -18.84
C CYS A 6 21.78 -0.58 -18.50
N VAL A 7 22.22 -0.11 -17.32
CA VAL A 7 22.11 1.32 -16.96
C VAL A 7 23.07 2.14 -17.82
N LEU A 8 24.29 1.63 -18.06
CA LEU A 8 25.27 2.29 -18.93
C LEU A 8 24.77 2.33 -20.38
N ASP A 9 24.29 1.20 -20.91
CA ASP A 9 23.76 1.09 -22.28
C ASP A 9 22.57 2.02 -22.50
N GLU A 10 21.65 2.12 -21.52
CA GLU A 10 20.52 3.04 -21.59
C GLU A 10 20.99 4.50 -21.59
N CYS A 11 21.93 4.87 -20.72
CA CYS A 11 22.50 6.22 -20.72
C CYS A 11 23.21 6.57 -22.05
N GLU A 12 23.91 5.60 -22.65
CA GLU A 12 24.53 5.76 -23.97
C GLU A 12 23.49 5.96 -25.07
N ALA A 13 22.37 5.21 -25.04
CA ALA A 13 21.28 5.36 -26.00
C ALA A 13 20.59 6.73 -25.95
N PHE A 14 20.55 7.38 -24.77
CA PHE A 14 20.04 8.76 -24.62
C PHE A 14 21.03 9.85 -25.06
N GLY A 15 22.27 9.47 -25.40
CA GLY A 15 23.26 10.36 -26.01
C GLY A 15 23.65 11.56 -25.13
N SER A 16 23.61 12.76 -25.70
CA SER A 16 24.11 13.99 -25.06
C SER A 16 23.36 14.35 -23.78
N VAL A 17 22.07 13.99 -23.67
CA VAL A 17 21.22 14.30 -22.50
C VAL A 17 21.78 13.65 -21.23
N LEU A 18 22.30 12.43 -21.33
CA LEU A 18 22.82 11.67 -20.20
C LEU A 18 24.35 11.49 -20.22
N TYR A 19 25.08 12.29 -21.02
CA TYR A 19 26.54 12.19 -21.12
C TYR A 19 27.26 12.44 -19.79
N GLY A 20 26.83 13.47 -19.04
CA GLY A 20 27.37 13.76 -17.70
C GLY A 20 27.17 12.60 -16.73
N PRO A 21 25.92 12.15 -16.50
CA PRO A 21 25.63 10.97 -15.70
C PRO A 21 26.40 9.72 -16.15
N LEU A 22 26.50 9.47 -17.46
CA LEU A 22 27.24 8.33 -18.01
C LEU A 22 28.71 8.34 -17.60
N LYS A 23 29.39 9.49 -17.67
CA LYS A 23 30.78 9.62 -17.23
C LYS A 23 30.96 9.26 -15.75
N VAL A 24 30.04 9.71 -14.90
CA VAL A 24 30.07 9.40 -13.46
C VAL A 24 29.83 7.90 -13.25
N LEU A 25 28.82 7.32 -13.90
CA LEU A 25 28.48 5.91 -13.75
C LEU A 25 29.61 4.97 -14.21
N LYS A 26 30.40 5.34 -15.23
CA LYS A 26 31.56 4.58 -15.68
C LYS A 26 32.68 4.46 -14.62
N GLN A 27 32.67 5.31 -13.59
CA GLN A 27 33.62 5.22 -12.47
C GLN A 27 33.16 4.21 -11.40
N PHE A 28 31.91 3.75 -11.45
CA PHE A 28 31.37 2.80 -10.48
C PHE A 28 31.72 1.36 -10.86
N LYS A 29 31.77 0.49 -9.85
CA LYS A 29 31.99 -0.94 -10.07
C LYS A 29 30.79 -1.54 -10.80
N LEU A 30 31.05 -2.39 -11.79
CA LEU A 30 30.00 -3.06 -12.53
C LEU A 30 29.45 -4.24 -11.71
N GLN A 31 28.15 -4.25 -11.46
CA GLN A 31 27.43 -5.38 -10.90
C GLN A 31 26.87 -6.22 -12.05
N PRO A 32 27.23 -7.52 -12.13
CA PRO A 32 26.74 -8.38 -13.19
C PRO A 32 25.23 -8.59 -13.06
N CYS A 33 24.53 -8.52 -14.18
CA CYS A 33 23.09 -8.72 -14.26
C CYS A 33 22.76 -10.08 -14.88
N ASN A 34 21.96 -10.90 -14.19
CA ASN A 34 21.66 -12.28 -14.61
C ASN A 34 20.47 -12.35 -15.60
N HIS A 35 20.61 -11.73 -16.78
CA HIS A 35 19.66 -11.85 -17.90
C HIS A 35 20.42 -11.91 -19.24
N LYS A 36 19.85 -12.59 -20.23
CA LYS A 36 20.52 -12.89 -21.51
C LYS A 36 20.55 -11.71 -22.48
N SER A 37 19.49 -10.91 -22.53
CA SER A 37 19.37 -9.75 -23.41
C SER A 37 19.49 -8.45 -22.61
N THR A 38 19.88 -7.36 -23.27
CA THR A 38 19.81 -6.02 -22.69
C THR A 38 18.36 -5.69 -22.34
N LEU A 39 18.16 -5.19 -21.13
CA LEU A 39 16.88 -4.73 -20.62
C LEU A 39 16.94 -3.23 -20.40
N SER A 40 15.78 -2.58 -20.27
CA SER A 40 15.73 -1.24 -19.70
C SER A 40 16.33 -1.23 -18.30
N ALA A 41 16.92 -0.09 -17.88
CA ALA A 41 17.57 0.03 -16.59
C ALA A 41 16.63 -0.32 -15.43
N SER A 42 15.39 0.17 -15.50
CA SER A 42 14.33 -0.11 -14.51
C SER A 42 14.06 -1.61 -14.34
N LYS A 43 13.96 -2.37 -15.44
CA LYS A 43 13.73 -3.82 -15.43
C LYS A 43 14.96 -4.58 -14.96
N CYS A 44 16.15 -4.14 -15.37
CA CYS A 44 17.43 -4.70 -14.92
C CYS A 44 17.55 -4.60 -13.39
N ILE A 45 17.40 -3.40 -12.83
CA ILE A 45 17.48 -3.12 -11.38
C ILE A 45 16.42 -3.92 -10.61
N THR A 46 15.18 -3.93 -11.10
CA THR A 46 14.07 -4.72 -10.58
C THR A 46 14.43 -6.20 -10.43
N ARG A 47 15.08 -6.78 -11.45
CA ARG A 47 15.50 -8.18 -11.46
C ARG A 47 16.72 -8.42 -10.57
N LEU A 48 17.68 -7.50 -10.56
CA LEU A 48 18.91 -7.57 -9.76
C LEU A 48 18.58 -7.59 -8.26
N ILE A 49 17.78 -6.63 -7.78
CA ILE A 49 17.35 -6.57 -6.37
C ILE A 49 16.39 -7.72 -6.06
N GLY A 50 15.52 -8.05 -7.02
CA GLY A 50 14.54 -9.12 -6.89
C GLY A 50 13.44 -8.83 -5.87
N LYS A 51 12.77 -9.88 -5.38
CA LYS A 51 11.63 -9.74 -4.44
C LYS A 51 12.03 -9.59 -2.98
N LYS A 52 13.14 -10.22 -2.57
CA LYS A 52 13.57 -10.32 -1.17
C LYS A 52 14.81 -9.50 -0.85
N ASN A 53 15.44 -8.86 -1.84
CA ASN A 53 16.68 -8.12 -1.69
C ASN A 53 17.74 -8.90 -0.89
N LYS A 54 18.11 -10.10 -1.37
CA LYS A 54 19.01 -11.02 -0.64
C LYS A 54 20.39 -10.39 -0.37
N GLU A 55 20.88 -9.64 -1.35
CA GLU A 55 22.15 -8.91 -1.30
C GLU A 55 22.09 -7.62 -0.47
N LYS A 56 20.92 -7.30 0.13
CA LYS A 56 20.71 -6.11 0.99
C LYS A 56 21.13 -4.80 0.32
N LEU A 57 20.86 -4.67 -0.97
CA LEU A 57 21.21 -3.50 -1.76
C LEU A 57 20.34 -2.30 -1.36
N PHE A 58 20.96 -1.12 -1.40
CA PHE A 58 20.26 0.16 -1.36
C PHE A 58 19.99 0.58 -2.79
N LEU A 59 18.76 1.04 -3.06
CA LEU A 59 18.40 1.57 -4.37
C LEU A 59 18.53 3.08 -4.35
N ALA A 60 19.39 3.65 -5.20
CA ALA A 60 19.45 5.09 -5.41
C ALA A 60 18.77 5.44 -6.75
N THR A 61 17.61 6.08 -6.71
CA THR A 61 16.85 6.42 -7.93
C THR A 61 16.01 7.68 -7.80
N GLN A 62 15.84 8.38 -8.93
CA GLN A 62 14.91 9.50 -9.10
C GLN A 62 13.62 9.10 -9.83
N ASP A 63 13.54 7.86 -10.32
CA ASP A 63 12.35 7.35 -11.00
C ASP A 63 11.25 7.04 -9.97
N LYS A 64 10.16 7.82 -10.01
CA LYS A 64 9.00 7.64 -9.14
C LYS A 64 8.31 6.29 -9.35
N MET A 65 8.19 5.81 -10.59
CA MET A 65 7.51 4.54 -10.87
C MET A 65 8.30 3.36 -10.28
N LEU A 66 9.63 3.41 -10.41
CA LEU A 66 10.51 2.41 -9.82
C LEU A 66 10.43 2.45 -8.29
N ASN A 67 10.46 3.64 -7.69
CA ASN A 67 10.29 3.82 -6.24
C ASN A 67 8.96 3.24 -5.75
N ASP A 68 7.85 3.58 -6.39
CA ASP A 68 6.52 3.09 -6.00
C ASP A 68 6.44 1.55 -6.07
N TRP A 69 7.08 0.94 -7.08
CA TRP A 69 7.16 -0.52 -7.18
C TRP A 69 7.95 -1.17 -6.03
N PHE A 70 9.05 -0.54 -5.59
CA PHE A 70 9.84 -1.04 -4.46
C PHE A 70 9.20 -0.73 -3.10
N ARG A 71 8.42 0.35 -2.95
CA ARG A 71 7.61 0.62 -1.74
C ARG A 71 6.60 -0.49 -1.45
N MET A 72 6.04 -1.09 -2.50
CA MET A 72 5.14 -2.25 -2.37
C MET A 72 5.84 -3.51 -1.88
N LYS A 73 7.17 -3.51 -1.79
CA LYS A 73 7.98 -4.61 -1.29
C LYS A 73 8.60 -4.26 0.05
N ALA A 74 8.85 -5.28 0.83
CA ALA A 74 9.50 -5.15 2.12
C ALA A 74 11.02 -5.39 1.99
N GLY A 75 11.84 -4.47 2.53
CA GLY A 75 13.28 -4.71 2.72
C GLY A 75 14.21 -4.13 1.65
N THR A 76 13.79 -3.12 0.90
CA THR A 76 14.69 -2.35 0.01
C THR A 76 14.75 -0.90 0.49
N PRO A 77 15.86 -0.48 1.12
CA PRO A 77 16.10 0.92 1.43
C PRO A 77 16.29 1.74 0.16
N MET A 78 15.74 2.95 0.12
CA MET A 78 15.78 3.81 -1.07
C MET A 78 16.43 5.16 -0.76
N LEU A 79 17.27 5.63 -1.67
CA LEU A 79 17.95 6.92 -1.63
C LEU A 79 17.46 7.76 -2.80
N TYR A 80 17.20 9.04 -2.55
CA TYR A 80 16.87 10.03 -3.58
C TYR A 80 17.54 11.36 -3.25
N ILE A 81 17.66 12.23 -4.24
CA ILE A 81 18.18 13.59 -4.06
C ILE A 81 17.00 14.54 -3.95
N ALA A 82 16.94 15.29 -2.86
CA ALA A 82 15.98 16.38 -2.65
C ALA A 82 16.66 17.50 -1.85
N PHE A 83 16.29 18.76 -2.13
CA PHE A 83 16.84 19.94 -1.44
C PHE A 83 18.39 19.95 -1.39
N ASN A 84 19.04 19.59 -2.50
CA ASN A 84 20.51 19.49 -2.61
C ASN A 84 21.17 18.50 -1.64
N THR A 85 20.40 17.53 -1.13
CA THR A 85 20.91 16.48 -0.21
C THR A 85 20.48 15.10 -0.67
N ILE A 86 21.31 14.10 -0.37
CA ILE A 86 20.94 12.68 -0.55
C ILE A 86 20.15 12.27 0.68
N THR A 87 18.86 12.00 0.49
CA THR A 87 17.94 11.62 1.57
C THR A 87 17.66 10.12 1.51
N LEU A 88 17.74 9.47 2.68
CA LEU A 88 17.25 8.11 2.87
C LEU A 88 15.75 8.13 3.12
N GLU A 89 15.00 7.42 2.30
CA GLU A 89 13.56 7.31 2.47
C GLU A 89 13.23 6.54 3.76
N PRO A 90 12.23 6.98 4.56
CA PRO A 90 11.74 6.19 5.67
C PRO A 90 11.28 4.80 5.21
N PRO A 91 11.40 3.76 6.06
CA PRO A 91 10.97 2.41 5.69
C PRO A 91 9.49 2.36 5.28
N SER A 92 9.20 1.64 4.20
CA SER A 92 7.83 1.41 3.75
C SER A 92 7.00 0.66 4.80
N ASP A 93 5.68 0.84 4.80
CA ASP A 93 4.79 0.14 5.73
C ASP A 93 4.93 -1.38 5.63
N LYS A 94 5.15 -1.91 4.41
CA LYS A 94 5.45 -3.34 4.20
C LYS A 94 6.73 -3.76 4.91
N SER A 95 7.74 -2.90 4.91
CA SER A 95 9.01 -3.15 5.61
C SER A 95 8.82 -3.11 7.12
N LYS A 96 8.08 -2.12 7.64
CA LYS A 96 7.73 -2.01 9.07
C LYS A 96 6.94 -3.22 9.55
N MET A 97 5.85 -3.58 8.88
CA MET A 97 5.03 -4.75 9.24
C MET A 97 5.84 -6.05 9.23
N LYS A 98 6.74 -6.22 8.25
CA LYS A 98 7.61 -7.41 8.19
C LYS A 98 8.60 -7.41 9.35
N ALA A 99 9.17 -6.26 9.70
CA ALA A 99 10.08 -6.13 10.83
C ALA A 99 9.35 -6.41 12.15
N GLU A 100 8.18 -5.82 12.38
CA GLU A 100 7.31 -6.10 13.54
C GLU A 100 7.01 -7.59 13.66
N ARG A 101 6.51 -8.22 12.60
CA ARG A 101 6.24 -9.67 12.61
C ARG A 101 7.48 -10.51 12.91
N GLN A 102 8.65 -10.12 12.40
CA GLN A 102 9.91 -10.82 12.67
C GLN A 102 10.37 -10.63 14.12
N THR A 103 10.17 -9.45 14.67
CA THR A 103 10.46 -9.12 16.07
C THR A 103 9.52 -9.89 16.99
N ASP A 104 8.22 -9.85 16.72
CA ASP A 104 7.19 -10.60 17.47
C ASP A 104 7.50 -12.10 17.45
N ALA A 105 7.82 -12.68 16.30
CA ALA A 105 8.16 -14.09 16.22
C ALA A 105 9.43 -14.49 17.00
N ARG A 106 10.33 -13.54 17.27
CA ARG A 106 11.57 -13.78 18.04
C ARG A 106 11.40 -13.53 19.53
N ILE A 107 10.52 -12.60 19.90
CA ILE A 107 10.30 -12.16 21.28
C ILE A 107 9.08 -12.84 21.90
N ALA A 108 8.17 -13.39 21.09
CA ALA A 108 6.99 -14.09 21.55
C ALA A 108 7.39 -15.21 22.54
N PRO A 109 6.75 -15.24 23.73
CA PRO A 109 6.96 -16.31 24.69
C PRO A 109 6.63 -17.67 24.10
N SER A 110 7.29 -18.71 24.59
CA SER A 110 6.89 -20.09 24.29
C SER A 110 5.50 -20.40 24.85
N GLU A 111 4.85 -21.46 24.34
CA GLU A 111 3.54 -21.91 24.86
C GLU A 111 3.57 -22.22 26.37
N HIS A 112 4.68 -22.77 26.86
CA HIS A 112 4.87 -23.02 28.28
C HIS A 112 4.93 -21.70 29.07
N GLU A 113 5.76 -20.75 28.63
CA GLU A 113 5.86 -19.44 29.26
C GLU A 113 4.51 -18.72 29.24
N HIS A 114 3.75 -18.81 28.15
CA HIS A 114 2.40 -18.27 28.07
C HIS A 114 1.46 -18.89 29.11
N THR A 115 1.56 -20.20 29.35
CA THR A 115 0.74 -20.91 30.33
C THR A 115 1.09 -20.48 31.75
N VAL A 116 2.38 -20.42 32.07
CA VAL A 116 2.88 -19.95 33.38
C VAL A 116 2.47 -18.49 33.62
N ILE A 117 2.65 -17.61 32.63
CA ILE A 117 2.23 -16.19 32.74
C ILE A 117 0.73 -16.08 32.98
N LYS A 118 -0.11 -16.91 32.34
CA LYS A 118 -1.56 -16.91 32.58
C LYS A 118 -1.89 -17.36 34.01
N GLN A 119 -1.22 -18.39 34.51
CA GLN A 119 -1.43 -18.90 35.86
C GLN A 119 -1.00 -17.87 36.92
N LEU A 120 0.21 -17.32 36.79
CA LEU A 120 0.71 -16.25 37.69
C LEU A 120 -0.20 -15.02 37.68
N LYS A 121 -0.76 -14.65 36.52
CA LYS A 121 -1.75 -13.56 36.44
C LYS A 121 -3.04 -13.88 37.20
N LYS A 122 -3.53 -15.12 37.13
CA LYS A 122 -4.72 -15.54 37.90
C LYS A 122 -4.46 -15.54 39.40
N GLU A 123 -3.27 -15.97 39.82
CA GLU A 123 -2.88 -16.00 41.23
C GLU A 123 -2.70 -14.58 41.80
N ALA A 124 -2.08 -13.67 41.04
CA ALA A 124 -1.82 -12.31 41.50
C ALA A 124 -3.03 -11.36 41.46
N PHE A 125 -3.91 -11.51 40.46
CA PHE A 125 -5.01 -10.56 40.20
C PHE A 125 -6.41 -11.18 40.28
N GLY A 126 -6.52 -12.49 40.58
CA GLY A 126 -7.78 -13.22 40.51
C GLY A 126 -8.25 -13.49 39.07
N GLU A 127 -9.39 -14.15 38.94
CA GLU A 127 -9.97 -14.44 37.62
C GLU A 127 -10.61 -13.18 37.04
N GLN A 128 -10.06 -12.67 35.94
CA GLN A 128 -10.66 -11.53 35.25
C GLN A 128 -12.00 -11.96 34.63
N GLU A 129 -13.11 -11.57 35.25
CA GLU A 129 -14.42 -11.65 34.63
C GLU A 129 -14.42 -10.83 33.33
N VAL A 130 -14.48 -11.52 32.19
CA VAL A 130 -14.71 -10.88 30.90
C VAL A 130 -16.11 -10.28 30.94
N LYS A 131 -16.21 -9.01 31.35
CA LYS A 131 -17.46 -8.24 31.27
C LYS A 131 -17.87 -8.19 29.80
N LYS A 132 -18.76 -9.10 29.39
CA LYS A 132 -19.40 -9.08 28.07
C LYS A 132 -19.99 -7.69 27.90
N LYS A 133 -19.42 -6.89 26.99
CA LYS A 133 -19.96 -5.57 26.66
C LYS A 133 -21.40 -5.77 26.21
N LYS A 134 -22.37 -5.37 27.04
CA LYS A 134 -23.78 -5.39 26.65
C LYS A 134 -23.89 -4.55 25.39
N HIS A 135 -24.33 -5.15 24.28
CA HIS A 135 -24.65 -4.40 23.07
C HIS A 135 -25.63 -3.28 23.44
N LYS A 136 -25.21 -2.02 23.29
CA LYS A 136 -26.12 -0.88 23.45
C LYS A 136 -27.20 -1.05 22.39
N LYS A 137 -28.44 -1.28 22.82
CA LYS A 137 -29.60 -1.21 21.92
C LYS A 137 -29.58 0.16 21.23
N LEU A 138 -29.75 0.17 19.91
CA LEU A 138 -29.94 1.40 19.15
C LEU A 138 -31.11 2.15 19.79
N LYS A 139 -30.86 3.35 20.31
CA LYS A 139 -31.91 4.20 20.84
C LYS A 139 -32.87 4.49 19.68
N GLY A 140 -34.15 4.20 19.86
CA GLY A 140 -35.18 4.55 18.88
C GLY A 140 -35.13 6.03 18.54
N ALA A 141 -35.66 6.40 17.37
CA ALA A 141 -35.71 7.79 16.95
C ALA A 141 -36.33 8.66 18.06
N ASN A 142 -35.67 9.78 18.36
CA ASN A 142 -36.14 10.74 19.36
C ASN A 142 -37.63 11.10 19.07
N PRO A 143 -38.55 10.95 20.03
CA PRO A 143 -39.98 11.24 19.82
C PRO A 143 -40.27 12.68 19.36
N LEU A 144 -39.33 13.61 19.53
CA LEU A 144 -39.43 14.99 19.04
C LEU A 144 -38.97 15.19 17.58
N SER A 145 -38.39 14.17 16.93
CA SER A 145 -37.89 14.24 15.54
C SER A 145 -38.93 13.92 14.46
N MET A 146 -40.20 13.78 14.82
CA MET A 146 -41.30 13.68 13.86
C MET A 146 -41.53 15.05 13.22
N LYS A 147 -40.83 15.38 12.12
CA LYS A 147 -41.32 16.41 11.19
C LYS A 147 -42.68 15.92 10.67
N PRO A 148 -43.80 16.61 10.96
CA PRO A 148 -45.11 16.15 10.55
C PRO A 148 -45.16 15.98 9.03
N LYS A 149 -45.70 14.83 8.61
CA LYS A 149 -45.85 14.47 7.20
C LYS A 149 -46.71 15.55 6.52
N ARG A 150 -46.08 16.40 5.71
CA ARG A 150 -46.80 17.40 4.91
C ARG A 150 -47.81 16.66 4.02
N LYS A 151 -49.10 16.97 4.18
CA LYS A 151 -50.15 16.55 3.25
C LYS A 151 -49.76 17.11 1.87
N ARG A 152 -49.38 16.23 0.94
CA ARG A 152 -49.24 16.62 -0.47
C ARG A 152 -50.64 16.95 -0.96
N LYS A 153 -50.87 18.19 -1.38
CA LYS A 153 -52.02 18.52 -2.22
C LYS A 153 -51.84 17.71 -3.50
N GLU A 154 -52.83 16.90 -3.85
CA GLU A 154 -52.93 16.27 -5.16
C GLU A 154 -53.10 17.38 -6.19
N GLY A 155 -51.99 17.80 -6.78
CA GLY A 155 -51.98 18.61 -7.99
C GLY A 155 -51.97 17.67 -9.19
N GLU A 156 -52.97 17.80 -10.06
CA GLU A 156 -53.09 17.05 -11.30
C GLU A 156 -51.83 17.20 -12.18
N LEU A 157 -51.06 16.12 -12.30
CA LEU A 157 -49.98 16.03 -13.28
C LEU A 157 -50.56 15.59 -14.63
N SER A 158 -50.31 16.41 -15.66
CA SER A 158 -50.80 16.16 -17.02
C SER A 158 -50.22 14.86 -17.60
N LYS A 159 -50.98 14.22 -18.51
CA LYS A 159 -50.67 12.91 -19.12
C LYS A 159 -49.27 12.85 -19.76
N SER A 160 -48.70 14.00 -20.17
CA SER A 160 -47.36 14.09 -20.77
C SER A 160 -46.22 13.80 -19.76
N GLN A 161 -46.38 14.21 -18.50
CA GLN A 161 -45.37 13.98 -17.45
C GLN A 161 -45.34 12.53 -16.96
N LYS A 162 -46.49 11.83 -16.96
CA LYS A 162 -46.59 10.41 -16.60
C LYS A 162 -45.89 9.48 -17.60
N LYS A 163 -45.84 9.84 -18.90
CA LYS A 163 -45.13 9.05 -19.93
C LYS A 163 -43.60 9.12 -19.76
N LYS A 164 -43.04 10.29 -19.39
CA LYS A 164 -41.59 10.45 -19.17
C LYS A 164 -41.08 9.67 -17.96
N LEU A 165 -41.84 9.61 -16.85
CA LEU A 165 -41.47 8.83 -15.67
C LEU A 165 -41.51 7.32 -15.91
N LYS A 166 -42.51 6.81 -16.64
CA LYS A 166 -42.59 5.38 -16.98
C LYS A 166 -41.46 4.92 -17.93
N ARG A 167 -41.00 5.78 -18.83
CA ARG A 167 -39.87 5.45 -19.72
C ARG A 167 -38.55 5.35 -18.96
N LYS A 168 -38.26 6.28 -18.05
CA LYS A 168 -37.06 6.23 -17.19
C LYS A 168 -37.02 5.01 -16.26
N GLN A 169 -38.17 4.58 -15.73
CA GLN A 169 -38.23 3.37 -14.88
C GLN A 169 -38.00 2.08 -15.68
N ARG A 170 -38.42 2.02 -16.95
CA ARG A 170 -38.17 0.85 -17.79
C ARG A 170 -36.70 0.75 -18.21
N GLU A 171 -36.05 1.86 -18.54
CA GLU A 171 -34.61 1.89 -18.88
C GLU A 171 -33.73 1.43 -17.71
N HIS A 172 -34.07 1.79 -16.47
CA HIS A 172 -33.30 1.39 -15.29
C HIS A 172 -33.43 -0.12 -14.98
N LEU A 173 -34.60 -0.71 -15.21
CA LEU A 173 -34.87 -2.12 -14.92
C LEU A 173 -34.23 -3.07 -15.95
N SER A 174 -33.98 -2.59 -17.16
CA SER A 174 -33.26 -3.33 -18.21
C SER A 174 -31.73 -3.33 -18.05
N ILE A 175 -31.17 -2.45 -17.21
CA ILE A 175 -29.72 -2.41 -16.92
C ILE A 175 -29.35 -3.35 -15.77
N GLU A 176 -30.30 -3.67 -14.88
CA GLU A 176 -30.06 -4.53 -13.71
C GLU A 176 -30.23 -6.04 -13.99
N ASN A 177 -30.70 -6.44 -15.18
CA ASN A 177 -30.93 -7.85 -15.55
C ASN A 177 -30.13 -8.30 -16.79
N GLY A 178 -29.02 -7.62 -17.10
CA GLY A 178 -28.06 -7.99 -18.15
C GLY A 178 -26.70 -8.32 -17.56
#